data_AF-A0AA47M5J7-F1
#
_entry.id   AF-A0AA47M5J7-F1
#
_cell.length_a   1.000
_cell.length_b   1.000
_cell.length_c   1.000
_cell.angle_alpha   90.00
_cell.angle_beta   90.00
_cell.angle_gamma   90.00
#
_symmetry.space_group_name_H-M   'P 1'
#
loop_
_entity.id
_entity.type
_entity.pdbx_description
1 polymer ?
#
loop_
_entity_poly.entity_id
_entity_poly.type
_entity_poly.pdbx_seq_one_letter_code
_entity_poly.pdbx_strand_id
1 'polypeptide(L)'
;MASFELSRFYWLKYDLNAGQARLDGAFCSYTEKDKQDYLAKAYASGVRNIEMESSVFAAMCKLSGLKAAVVCVTLLDRQKGDQLSSSHEVLQNLQLRPQILVGHFIKSQLGSSGKI
;
A
#
# COMPACT_ATOMS: atom_id res chain seq x y z
N MET A 1 -2.02 -26.39 4.32
CA MET A 1 -1.12 -25.33 3.80
C MET A 1 -1.93 -24.05 3.74
N ALA A 2 -1.92 -23.25 4.81
CA ALA A 2 -2.72 -22.04 4.89
C ALA A 2 -2.02 -20.94 4.09
N SER A 3 -2.57 -20.61 2.92
CA SER A 3 -2.26 -19.36 2.24
C SER A 3 -2.63 -18.22 3.17
N PHE A 4 -1.63 -17.45 3.63
CA PHE A 4 -1.88 -16.12 4.15
C PHE A 4 -2.40 -15.28 2.97
N GLU A 5 -3.71 -15.17 2.87
CA GLU A 5 -4.39 -14.25 1.97
C GLU A 5 -4.02 -12.83 2.43
N LEU A 6 -3.17 -12.15 1.65
CA LEU A 6 -2.95 -10.71 1.72
C LEU A 6 -4.32 -10.04 1.78
N SER A 7 -4.78 -9.65 2.96
CA SER A 7 -6.20 -9.49 3.22
C SER A 7 -6.83 -8.27 2.53
N ARG A 8 -6.07 -7.50 1.74
CA ARG A 8 -6.54 -6.35 0.96
C ARG A 8 -5.68 -6.23 -0.30
N PHE A 9 -6.31 -6.11 -1.46
CA PHE A 9 -5.62 -5.99 -2.74
C PHE A 9 -4.89 -4.63 -2.82
N TYR A 10 -3.66 -4.65 -3.34
CA TYR A 10 -2.85 -3.47 -3.66
C TYR A 10 -2.97 -3.23 -5.16
N TRP A 11 -3.17 -1.98 -5.58
CA TRP A 11 -3.08 -1.62 -7.00
C TRP A 11 -1.71 -1.02 -7.28
N LEU A 12 -0.92 -1.70 -8.12
CA LEU A 12 0.38 -1.23 -8.59
C LEU A 12 0.27 -0.45 -9.90
N LYS A 13 1.01 0.66 -9.98
CA LYS A 13 1.13 1.49 -11.18
C LYS A 13 2.56 1.97 -11.37
N TYR A 14 3.02 1.96 -12.62
CA TYR A 14 4.39 2.37 -12.98
C TYR A 14 4.60 3.89 -12.95
N ASP A 15 3.51 4.66 -12.92
CA ASP A 15 3.54 6.12 -12.92
C ASP A 15 2.74 6.65 -11.72
N LEU A 16 3.36 7.51 -10.91
CA LEU A 16 2.79 8.08 -9.69
C LEU A 16 1.55 8.94 -9.97
N ASN A 17 1.52 9.66 -11.10
CA ASN A 17 0.46 10.61 -11.44
C ASN A 17 -0.57 9.97 -12.36
N ALA A 18 -0.21 9.77 -13.63
CA ALA A 18 -1.11 9.23 -14.64
C ALA A 18 -1.53 7.80 -14.30
N GLY A 19 -0.58 7.00 -13.83
CA GLY A 19 -0.84 5.61 -13.45
C GLY A 19 -1.84 5.51 -12.30
N GLN A 20 -1.73 6.38 -11.31
CA GLN A 20 -2.62 6.39 -10.15
C GLN A 20 -3.85 7.31 -10.31
N ALA A 21 -4.16 7.76 -11.53
CA ALA A 21 -5.30 8.63 -11.83
C ALA A 21 -5.31 9.93 -11.01
N ARG A 22 -4.15 10.55 -10.77
CA ARG A 22 -4.06 11.87 -10.12
C ARG A 22 -4.34 12.99 -11.11
N LEU A 23 -4.93 14.10 -10.67
CA LEU A 23 -5.17 15.27 -11.52
C LEU A 23 -4.10 16.36 -11.43
N ASP A 24 -3.12 16.19 -10.55
CA ASP A 24 -2.08 17.18 -10.25
C ASP A 24 -0.72 16.87 -10.88
N GLY A 25 -0.70 15.97 -11.86
CA GLY A 25 0.46 15.71 -12.71
C GLY A 25 0.60 16.72 -13.85
N ALA A 26 1.80 16.80 -14.45
CA ALA A 26 2.06 17.68 -15.59
C ALA A 26 1.19 17.38 -16.82
N PHE A 27 0.80 16.11 -16.99
CA PHE A 27 -0.11 15.65 -18.04
C PHE A 27 -1.32 14.98 -17.42
N CYS A 28 -2.52 15.38 -17.84
CA CYS A 28 -3.77 14.78 -17.40
C CYS A 28 -4.78 14.79 -18.56
N SER A 29 -5.15 13.60 -19.05
CA SER A 29 -6.08 13.41 -20.17
C SER A 29 -7.46 12.92 -19.74
N TYR A 30 -7.76 12.98 -18.43
CA TYR A 30 -8.99 12.47 -17.82
C TYR A 30 -9.55 13.48 -16.82
N THR A 31 -10.84 13.36 -16.52
CA THR A 31 -11.57 14.27 -15.63
C THR A 31 -11.59 13.76 -14.18
N GLU A 32 -12.01 14.61 -13.23
CA GLU A 32 -12.27 14.18 -11.84
C GLU A 32 -13.33 13.07 -11.79
N LYS A 33 -14.33 13.10 -12.68
CA LYS A 33 -15.33 12.02 -12.76
C LYS A 33 -14.69 10.70 -13.16
N ASP A 34 -13.84 10.69 -14.19
CA ASP A 34 -13.15 9.48 -14.65
C ASP A 34 -12.26 8.89 -13.54
N LYS A 35 -11.55 9.75 -12.80
CA LYS A 35 -10.78 9.37 -11.62
C LYS A 35 -11.67 8.74 -10.54
N GLN A 36 -12.77 9.38 -10.17
CA GLN A 36 -13.67 8.88 -9.13
C GLN A 36 -14.30 7.54 -9.52
N ASP A 37 -14.74 7.40 -10.77
CA ASP A 37 -15.28 6.13 -11.29
C ASP A 37 -14.21 5.02 -11.26
N TYR A 38 -12.96 5.35 -11.60
CA TYR A 38 -11.84 4.43 -11.54
C TYR A 38 -11.52 3.98 -10.10
N LEU A 39 -11.41 4.93 -9.16
CA LEU A 39 -11.14 4.64 -7.75
C LEU A 39 -12.31 3.89 -7.07
N ALA A 40 -13.56 4.18 -7.44
CA ALA A 40 -14.72 3.45 -6.96
C ALA A 40 -14.70 1.99 -7.43
N LYS A 41 -14.37 1.74 -8.70
CA LYS A 41 -14.18 0.38 -9.24
C LYS A 41 -13.03 -0.36 -8.55
N ALA A 42 -11.92 0.34 -8.27
CA ALA A 42 -10.80 -0.19 -7.47
C ALA A 42 -11.30 -0.71 -6.11
N TYR A 43 -11.99 0.18 -5.40
CA TYR A 43 -12.47 -0.08 -4.06
C TYR A 43 -13.48 -1.23 -4.03
N ALA A 44 -14.42 -1.25 -4.99
CA ALA A 44 -15.38 -2.32 -5.18
C ALA A 44 -14.71 -3.68 -5.45
N SER A 45 -13.54 -3.68 -6.09
CA SER A 45 -12.73 -4.88 -6.35
C SER A 45 -11.86 -5.31 -5.16
N GLY A 46 -11.99 -4.67 -4.00
CA GLY A 46 -11.23 -5.01 -2.79
C GLY A 46 -9.90 -4.26 -2.62
N VAL A 47 -9.56 -3.33 -3.52
CA VAL A 47 -8.37 -2.49 -3.37
C VAL A 47 -8.56 -1.52 -2.21
N ARG A 48 -7.52 -1.34 -1.38
CA ARG A 48 -7.60 -0.45 -0.21
C ARG A 48 -6.47 0.57 -0.12
N ASN A 49 -5.42 0.40 -0.90
CA ASN A 49 -4.34 1.35 -1.08
C ASN A 49 -3.67 1.15 -2.45
N ILE A 50 -2.82 2.12 -2.82
CA ILE A 50 -2.11 2.18 -4.10
C ILE A 50 -0.64 2.46 -3.77
N GLU A 51 0.28 1.67 -4.32
CA GLU A 51 1.73 1.79 -4.16
C GLU A 51 2.42 1.30 -5.45
N MET A 52 3.75 1.13 -5.46
CA MET A 52 4.50 0.94 -6.72
C MET A 52 5.46 -0.26 -6.71
N GLU A 53 5.51 -1.05 -5.63
CA GLU A 53 6.54 -2.07 -5.44
C GLU A 53 5.98 -3.49 -5.19
N SER A 54 4.73 -3.63 -4.73
CA SER A 54 4.26 -4.89 -4.15
C SER A 54 4.14 -6.03 -5.15
N SER A 55 3.83 -5.76 -6.41
CA SER A 55 3.60 -6.81 -7.42
C SER A 55 4.89 -7.56 -7.76
N VAL A 56 5.97 -6.83 -8.06
CA VAL A 56 7.28 -7.43 -8.38
C VAL A 56 7.87 -8.10 -7.13
N PHE A 57 7.73 -7.47 -5.97
CA PHE A 57 8.16 -8.06 -4.70
C PHE A 57 7.46 -9.40 -4.42
N ALA A 58 6.13 -9.44 -4.52
CA ALA A 58 5.36 -10.66 -4.30
C ALA A 58 5.70 -11.75 -5.32
N ALA A 59 5.86 -11.39 -6.59
CA ALA A 59 6.24 -12.33 -7.65
C ALA A 59 7.62 -12.95 -7.39
N MET A 60 8.62 -12.12 -7.09
CA MET A 60 9.98 -12.58 -6.80
C MET A 60 10.02 -13.49 -5.57
N CYS A 61 9.39 -13.09 -4.45
CA CYS A 61 9.37 -13.92 -3.25
C CYS A 61 8.69 -15.27 -3.49
N LYS A 62 7.58 -15.29 -4.23
CA LYS A 62 6.88 -16.53 -4.59
C LYS A 62 7.77 -17.44 -5.42
N LEU A 63 8.44 -16.92 -6.45
CA LEU A 63 9.34 -17.69 -7.31
C LEU A 63 10.56 -18.22 -6.56
N SER A 64 11.04 -17.50 -5.54
CA SER A 64 12.16 -17.92 -4.70
C SER A 64 11.76 -18.81 -3.52
N GLY A 65 10.48 -19.16 -3.35
CA GLY A 65 10.01 -19.98 -2.23
C GLY A 65 10.05 -19.26 -0.87
N LEU A 66 10.10 -17.93 -0.85
CA LEU A 66 10.16 -17.12 0.36
C LEU A 66 8.75 -16.73 0.83
N LYS A 67 8.51 -16.85 2.14
CA LYS A 67 7.33 -16.25 2.78
C LYS A 67 7.56 -14.74 2.87
N ALA A 68 6.62 -13.97 2.33
CA ALA A 68 6.73 -12.52 2.27
C ALA A 68 5.40 -11.85 2.61
N ALA A 69 5.48 -10.61 3.09
CA ALA A 69 4.35 -9.75 3.38
C ALA A 69 4.72 -8.30 3.04
N VAL A 70 3.74 -7.51 2.64
CA VAL A 70 3.89 -6.07 2.40
C VAL A 70 3.05 -5.33 3.44
N VAL A 71 3.67 -4.38 4.15
CA VAL A 71 3.02 -3.58 5.20
C VAL A 71 3.18 -2.12 4.83
N CYS A 72 2.07 -1.48 4.47
CA CYS A 72 2.03 -0.08 4.08
C CYS A 72 1.18 0.73 5.06
N VAL A 73 1.48 2.03 5.14
CA VAL A 73 0.57 3.03 5.74
C VAL A 73 -0.02 3.87 4.61
N THR A 74 -1.28 4.26 4.76
CA THR A 74 -1.93 5.19 3.82
C THR A 74 -1.69 6.62 4.29
N LEU A 75 -1.10 7.45 3.42
CA LEU A 75 -0.81 8.85 3.73
C LEU A 75 -1.91 9.82 3.29
N LEU A 76 -2.75 9.42 2.33
CA LEU A 76 -3.93 10.17 1.93
C LEU A 76 -5.08 9.27 1.46
N ASP A 77 -6.30 9.79 1.60
CA ASP A 77 -7.51 9.19 1.05
C ASP A 77 -7.75 9.73 -0.37
N ARG A 78 -7.45 8.90 -1.39
CA ARG A 78 -7.54 9.27 -2.81
C ARG A 78 -8.95 9.60 -3.28
N GLN A 79 -9.98 9.16 -2.56
CA GLN A 79 -11.37 9.55 -2.86
C GLN A 79 -11.63 11.02 -2.51
N LYS A 80 -10.81 11.62 -1.63
CA LYS A 80 -10.98 13.00 -1.14
C LYS A 80 -10.04 14.00 -1.80
N GLY A 81 -8.98 13.54 -2.46
CA GLY A 81 -8.02 14.42 -3.11
C GLY A 81 -6.73 13.70 -3.49
N ASP A 82 -5.85 14.45 -4.15
CA ASP A 82 -4.54 13.94 -4.58
C ASP A 82 -3.40 14.48 -3.70
N GLN A 83 -3.50 15.68 -3.15
CA GLN A 83 -2.43 16.30 -2.37
C GLN A 83 -2.38 15.84 -0.90
N LEU A 84 -1.16 15.75 -0.36
CA LEU A 84 -0.94 15.56 1.07
C LEU A 84 -1.13 16.89 1.79
N SER A 85 -2.21 17.01 2.56
CA SER A 85 -2.54 18.22 3.33
C SER A 85 -2.22 18.12 4.83
N SER A 86 -1.82 16.94 5.31
CA SER A 86 -1.49 16.73 6.73
C SER A 86 -0.18 17.39 7.11
N SER A 87 -0.03 17.80 8.38
CA SER A 87 1.21 18.41 8.87
C SER A 87 2.38 17.44 8.82
N HIS A 88 3.60 17.98 8.80
CA HIS A 88 4.83 17.19 8.78
C HIS A 88 4.91 16.21 9.95
N GLU A 89 4.54 16.65 11.15
CA GLU A 89 4.53 15.84 12.38
C GLU A 89 3.56 14.65 12.26
N VAL A 90 2.37 14.88 11.70
CA VAL A 90 1.39 13.82 11.44
C VAL A 90 1.94 12.81 10.43
N LEU A 91 2.51 13.29 9.33
CA LEU A 91 3.08 12.41 8.29
C LEU A 91 4.26 11.59 8.82
N GLN A 92 5.13 12.17 9.65
CA GLN A 92 6.21 11.44 10.32
C GLN A 92 5.65 10.34 11.23
N ASN A 93 4.64 10.65 12.05
CA ASN A 93 4.00 9.65 12.91
C ASN A 93 3.40 8.49 12.10
N LEU A 94 2.71 8.78 10.99
CA LEU A 94 2.13 7.77 10.11
C LEU A 94 3.22 6.86 9.53
N GLN A 95 4.31 7.42 9.02
CA GLN A 95 5.41 6.68 8.41
C GLN A 95 6.11 5.71 9.37
N LEU A 96 6.08 5.97 10.68
CA LEU A 96 6.64 5.06 11.69
C LEU A 96 5.77 3.81 11.94
N ARG A 97 4.47 3.85 11.64
CA ARG A 97 3.53 2.78 12.01
C ARG A 97 3.87 1.41 11.40
N PRO A 98 4.25 1.29 10.10
CA PRO A 98 4.67 0.02 9.54
C PRO A 98 5.92 -0.54 10.25
N GLN A 99 6.89 0.32 10.57
CA GLN A 99 8.13 -0.08 11.24
C GLN A 99 7.86 -0.59 12.65
N ILE A 100 6.99 0.11 13.39
CA ILE A 100 6.55 -0.31 14.73
C ILE A 100 5.85 -1.67 14.66
N LEU A 101 4.89 -1.83 13.74
CA LEU A 101 4.15 -3.10 13.59
C LEU A 101 5.08 -4.27 13.25
N VAL A 102 5.98 -4.09 12.28
CA VAL A 102 6.96 -5.11 11.89
C VAL A 102 7.93 -5.40 13.04
N GLY A 103 8.40 -4.38 13.75
CA GLY A 103 9.25 -4.54 14.93
C GLY A 103 8.59 -5.36 16.04
N HIS A 104 7.30 -5.10 16.33
CA HIS A 104 6.51 -5.91 17.26
C HIS A 104 6.35 -7.36 16.80
N PHE A 105 6.09 -7.57 15.50
CA PHE A 105 6.00 -8.91 14.93
C PHE A 105 7.32 -9.68 15.10
N ILE A 106 8.45 -9.08 14.72
CA ILE A 106 9.78 -9.69 14.85
C ILE A 106 10.07 -10.05 16.31
N LYS A 107 9.84 -9.10 17.24
CA LYS A 107 10.04 -9.34 18.69
C LYS A 107 9.21 -10.52 19.19
N SER A 108 7.96 -10.64 18.74
CA SER A 108 7.07 -11.75 19.11
C SER A 108 7.59 -13.10 18.59
N GLN A 109 8.09 -13.16 17.36
CA GLN A 109 8.65 -14.38 16.78
C GLN A 109 9.93 -14.83 17.51
N LEU A 110 10.82 -13.89 17.85
CA LEU A 110 12.05 -14.18 18.58
C LEU A 110 11.77 -14.59 20.03
N GLY A 111 10.84 -13.92 20.71
CA GLY A 111 10.44 -14.28 22.08
C GLY A 111 9.73 -15.63 22.19
N SER A 112 9.00 -16.04 21.14
CA SER A 112 8.34 -17.36 21.07
C SER A 112 9.33 -18.50 20.81
N SER A 113 10.52 -18.19 20.28
CA SER A 113 11.59 -19.17 20.00
C SER A 113 12.54 -19.38 21.19
N GLY A 114 12.29 -18.71 22.33
CA GLY A 114 13.10 -18.77 23.56
C GLY A 114 12.60 -19.79 24.60
N LYS A 115 12.23 -21.00 24.18
CA LYS A 115 12.21 -22.17 25.08
C LYS A 115 13.40 -23.07 24.70
N ILE A 116 14.51 -22.85 25.39
CA ILE A 116 15.52 -23.89 25.63
C ILE A 116 15.05 -24.64 26.88
#